data_AF-A0A3Q2XRH2-F1
#
_entry.id   AF-A0A3Q2XRH2-F1
#
_cell.length_a   1.000
_cell.length_b   1.000
_cell.length_c   1.000
_cell.angle_alpha   90.00
_cell.angle_beta   90.00
_cell.angle_gamma   90.00
#
_symmetry.space_group_name_H-M   'P 1'
#
loop_
_entity.id
_entity.type
_entity.pdbx_description
1 polymer ?
#
loop_
_entity_poly.entity_id
_entity_poly.type
_entity_poly.pdbx_seq_one_letter_code
_entity_poly.pdbx_strand_id
1 'polypeptide(L)'
;MTMTLMTGICQTAWRPVVTGLVPTRCYRGDAPDDTRTDLIEIPLPPWEDKPGEPIDIKRRRLLYESRKRGMLENCILLSLFAKRYLNTMSETQLQQYDRIINEPSNDWDIYYWATEAQPTPDIYQGEVMEMLKEFTKNRNQEQRLDAPSLEYLEKEG
;
A
#
# COMPACT_ATOMS: atom_id res chain seq x y z
N MET A 1 42.81 60.79 -11.38
CA MET A 1 42.07 62.07 -11.33
C MET A 1 40.62 61.77 -11.00
N THR A 2 40.10 62.52 -10.03
CA THR A 2 38.88 62.38 -9.22
C THR A 2 37.61 61.92 -9.93
N MET A 3 36.95 60.87 -9.41
CA MET A 3 35.54 60.56 -9.69
C MET A 3 34.66 61.13 -8.58
N THR A 4 33.73 62.01 -8.98
CA THR A 4 32.63 62.51 -8.16
C THR A 4 31.58 61.41 -7.99
N LEU A 5 31.25 61.02 -6.76
CA LEU A 5 30.21 60.03 -6.48
C LEU A 5 29.06 60.70 -5.75
N MET A 6 27.89 60.68 -6.39
CA MET A 6 26.66 61.28 -5.89
C MET A 6 26.11 60.47 -4.70
N THR A 7 25.79 61.16 -3.61
CA THR A 7 25.09 60.61 -2.45
C THR A 7 23.61 60.41 -2.77
N GLY A 8 23.20 59.15 -2.95
CA GLY A 8 21.80 58.75 -3.02
C GLY A 8 21.24 58.49 -1.62
N ILE A 9 20.25 59.28 -1.20
CA ILE A 9 19.48 59.06 0.03
C ILE A 9 18.42 57.99 -0.27
N CYS A 10 18.61 56.76 0.24
CA CYS A 10 17.55 55.76 0.27
C CYS A 10 16.57 56.10 1.40
N GLN A 11 15.36 56.54 1.05
CA GLN A 11 14.27 56.70 2.00
C GLN A 11 13.77 55.31 2.40
N THR A 12 13.98 54.92 3.65
CA THR A 12 13.39 53.72 4.23
C THR A 12 11.88 53.95 4.39
N ALA A 13 11.07 53.13 3.72
CA ALA A 13 9.62 53.15 3.89
C ALA A 13 9.26 52.55 5.25
N TRP A 14 8.85 53.41 6.18
CA TRP A 14 8.31 52.99 7.48
C TRP A 14 6.92 52.39 7.26
N ARG A 15 6.78 51.07 7.42
CA ARG A 15 5.46 50.43 7.51
C ARG A 15 4.98 50.53 8.96
N PRO A 16 3.71 50.91 9.22
CA PRO A 16 3.18 50.93 10.57
C PRO A 16 3.02 49.49 11.07
N VAL A 17 3.44 49.24 12.31
CA VAL A 17 3.19 47.99 13.02
C VAL A 17 1.72 47.99 13.43
N VAL A 18 0.90 47.22 12.75
CA VAL A 18 -0.45 46.87 13.22
C VAL A 18 -0.29 45.70 14.17
N THR A 19 -0.34 45.97 15.47
CA THR A 19 -0.42 44.96 16.52
C THR A 19 -1.85 44.38 16.56
N GLY A 20 -2.22 43.66 15.50
CA GLY A 20 -3.43 42.86 15.49
C GLY A 20 -3.15 41.53 16.17
N LEU A 21 -3.95 41.18 17.18
CA LEU A 21 -3.99 39.81 17.70
C LEU A 21 -4.41 38.89 16.55
N VAL A 22 -3.45 38.13 16.01
CA VAL A 22 -3.77 37.02 15.12
C VAL A 22 -4.44 35.95 15.99
N PRO A 23 -5.68 35.53 15.72
CA PRO A 23 -6.25 34.41 16.45
C PRO A 23 -5.42 33.18 16.10
N THR A 24 -4.53 32.76 17.01
CA THR A 24 -3.96 31.43 16.96
C THR A 24 -5.10 30.46 17.20
N ARG A 25 -5.55 29.80 16.13
CA ARG A 25 -6.44 28.65 16.21
C ARG A 25 -5.63 27.49 16.81
N CYS A 26 -5.39 27.54 18.12
CA CYS A 26 -4.78 26.45 18.85
C CYS A 26 -5.79 25.30 18.90
N TYR A 27 -5.43 24.14 18.34
CA TYR A 27 -6.18 22.92 18.57
C TYR A 27 -6.06 22.58 20.07
N ARG A 28 -7.19 22.60 20.79
CA ARG A 28 -7.23 22.44 22.25
C ARG A 28 -6.97 20.99 22.70
N GLY A 29 -7.01 20.01 21.79
CA GLY A 29 -6.85 18.60 22.15
C GLY A 29 -8.08 17.97 22.80
N ASP A 30 -9.17 18.73 23.00
CA ASP A 30 -10.44 18.22 23.54
C ASP A 30 -11.27 17.47 22.46
N ALA A 31 -10.63 16.64 21.63
CA ALA A 31 -11.40 15.70 20.83
C ALA A 31 -11.99 14.65 21.78
N PRO A 32 -13.29 14.32 21.67
CA PRO A 32 -13.87 13.23 22.42
C PRO A 32 -13.06 11.94 22.18
N ASP A 33 -12.96 11.10 23.20
CA ASP A 33 -12.35 9.79 23.08
C ASP A 33 -13.02 9.03 21.94
N ASP A 34 -12.23 8.53 20.99
CA ASP A 34 -12.71 7.83 19.79
C ASP A 34 -13.25 6.46 20.22
N THR A 35 -14.43 6.48 20.82
CA THR A 35 -15.06 5.31 21.44
C THR A 35 -15.57 4.32 20.38
N ARG A 36 -15.24 4.54 19.10
CA ARG A 36 -15.76 3.85 17.90
C ARG A 36 -17.30 3.85 17.75
N THR A 37 -18.05 4.38 18.71
CA THR A 37 -19.53 4.37 18.73
C THR A 37 -20.15 5.09 17.53
N ASP A 38 -19.45 6.06 16.95
CA ASP A 38 -19.92 6.86 15.81
C ASP A 38 -19.44 6.35 14.44
N LEU A 39 -18.81 5.16 14.39
CA LEU A 39 -18.41 4.55 13.12
C LEU A 39 -19.64 4.05 12.36
N ILE A 40 -20.05 4.77 11.33
CA ILE A 40 -20.99 4.28 10.32
C ILE A 40 -20.26 3.24 9.48
N GLU A 41 -20.59 1.96 9.66
CA GLU A 41 -20.11 0.89 8.78
C GLU A 41 -20.78 1.04 7.40
N ILE A 42 -20.00 1.52 6.42
CA ILE A 42 -20.43 1.59 5.02
C ILE A 42 -20.25 0.18 4.43
N PRO A 43 -21.32 -0.52 4.02
CA PRO A 43 -21.18 -1.85 3.44
C PRO A 43 -20.47 -1.75 2.09
N LEU A 44 -19.31 -2.40 1.98
CA LEU A 44 -18.61 -2.56 0.72
C LEU A 44 -19.33 -3.62 -0.15
N PRO A 45 -19.25 -3.51 -1.48
CA PRO A 45 -19.79 -4.56 -2.34
C PRO A 45 -19.10 -5.89 -2.01
N PRO A 46 -19.85 -7.01 -1.98
CA PRO A 46 -19.25 -8.32 -1.77
C PRO A 46 -18.26 -8.63 -2.89
N TRP A 47 -17.16 -9.30 -2.56
CA TRP A 47 -16.26 -9.83 -3.57
C TRP A 47 -16.96 -10.93 -4.38
N GLU A 48 -16.79 -10.89 -5.69
CA GLU A 48 -17.37 -11.86 -6.62
C GLU A 48 -16.26 -12.63 -7.35
N ASP A 49 -16.37 -13.96 -7.37
CA ASP A 49 -15.50 -14.81 -8.20
C ASP A 49 -15.80 -14.57 -9.69
N LYS A 50 -14.78 -14.76 -10.53
CA LYS A 50 -14.86 -14.67 -11.99
C LYS A 50 -14.83 -16.08 -12.58
N PRO A 51 -15.97 -16.78 -12.67
CA PRO A 51 -16.02 -18.13 -13.22
C PRO A 51 -15.72 -18.13 -14.73
N GLY A 52 -14.99 -19.14 -15.19
CA GLY A 52 -14.71 -19.34 -16.63
C GLY A 52 -13.63 -18.43 -17.22
N GLU A 53 -12.92 -17.66 -16.41
CA GLU A 53 -11.73 -16.91 -16.85
C GLU A 53 -10.60 -17.89 -17.25
N PRO A 54 -10.03 -17.79 -18.47
CA PRO A 54 -8.88 -18.60 -18.87
C PRO A 54 -7.71 -18.44 -17.88
N ILE A 55 -7.02 -19.55 -17.59
CA ILE A 55 -5.96 -19.57 -16.57
C ILE A 55 -4.88 -18.50 -16.85
N ASP A 56 -4.47 -18.32 -18.10
CA ASP A 56 -3.47 -17.31 -18.49
C ASP A 56 -3.96 -15.86 -18.27
N ILE A 57 -5.25 -15.59 -18.46
CA ILE A 57 -5.87 -14.30 -18.19
C ILE A 57 -5.94 -14.06 -16.67
N LYS A 58 -6.39 -15.07 -15.92
CA LYS A 58 -6.42 -15.04 -14.45
C LYS A 58 -5.04 -14.76 -13.87
N ARG A 59 -4.00 -15.42 -14.40
CA ARG A 59 -2.62 -15.20 -13.97
C ARG A 59 -2.16 -13.76 -14.19
N ARG A 60 -2.42 -13.20 -15.38
CA ARG A 60 -2.07 -11.81 -15.71
C ARG A 60 -2.83 -10.80 -14.84
N ARG A 61 -4.12 -11.05 -14.59
CA ARG A 61 -4.93 -10.21 -13.70
C ARG A 61 -4.40 -10.23 -12.27
N LEU A 62 -4.18 -11.42 -11.70
CA LEU A 62 -3.68 -11.59 -10.34
C LEU A 62 -2.29 -10.96 -10.17
N LEU A 63 -1.43 -11.04 -11.19
CA LEU A 63 -0.14 -10.35 -11.17
C LEU A 63 -0.31 -8.84 -11.11
N TYR A 64 -1.25 -8.28 -11.89
CA TYR A 64 -1.54 -6.84 -11.84
C TYR A 64 -2.06 -6.42 -10.46
N GLU A 65 -3.05 -7.13 -9.92
CA GLU A 65 -3.68 -6.86 -8.62
C GLU A 65 -2.66 -6.99 -7.47
N SER A 66 -1.73 -7.95 -7.55
CA SER A 66 -0.63 -8.10 -6.59
C SER A 66 0.32 -6.89 -6.57
N ARG A 67 0.51 -6.22 -7.72
CA ARG A 67 1.42 -5.07 -7.86
C ARG A 67 0.75 -3.72 -7.59
N LYS A 68 -0.58 -3.67 -7.48
CA LYS A 68 -1.35 -2.42 -7.34
C LYS A 68 -2.05 -2.37 -5.99
N ARG A 69 -1.25 -2.34 -4.92
CA ARG A 69 -1.71 -2.28 -3.51
C ARG A 69 -1.67 -0.86 -2.96
N GLY A 70 -2.44 -0.60 -1.91
CA GLY A 70 -2.47 0.70 -1.22
C GLY A 70 -1.22 0.98 -0.37
N MET A 71 -0.44 -0.05 -0.03
CA MET A 71 0.80 0.03 0.75
C MET A 71 1.99 -0.56 0.01
N LEU A 72 3.17 0.00 0.26
CA LEU A 72 4.41 -0.42 -0.41
C LEU A 72 4.85 -1.81 0.06
N GLU A 73 4.64 -2.13 1.33
CA GLU A 73 5.00 -3.39 1.98
C GLU A 73 4.34 -4.57 1.26
N ASN A 74 3.01 -4.54 1.10
CA ASN A 74 2.29 -5.57 0.34
C ASN A 74 2.63 -5.54 -1.14
N CYS A 75 2.84 -4.35 -1.73
CA CYS A 75 3.21 -4.24 -3.14
C CYS A 75 4.50 -5.01 -3.43
N ILE A 76 5.55 -4.83 -2.62
CA ILE A 76 6.81 -5.55 -2.76
C ILE A 76 6.63 -7.04 -2.43
N LEU A 77 5.99 -7.35 -1.29
CA LEU A 77 5.82 -8.73 -0.84
C LEU A 77 5.04 -9.59 -1.86
N LEU A 78 3.86 -9.12 -2.27
CA LEU A 78 2.97 -9.85 -3.18
C LEU A 78 3.51 -9.87 -4.61
N SER A 79 4.19 -8.81 -5.08
CA SER A 79 4.78 -8.83 -6.43
C SER A 79 5.93 -9.83 -6.56
N LEU A 80 6.74 -10.00 -5.52
CA LEU A 80 7.79 -11.02 -5.48
C LEU A 80 7.20 -12.42 -5.32
N PHE A 81 6.18 -12.58 -4.47
CA PHE A 81 5.46 -13.84 -4.32
C PHE A 81 4.83 -14.29 -5.65
N ALA A 82 4.12 -13.38 -6.32
CA ALA A 82 3.51 -13.61 -7.62
C ALA A 82 4.56 -14.03 -8.67
N LYS A 83 5.68 -13.31 -8.75
CA LYS A 83 6.77 -13.68 -9.67
C LYS A 83 7.25 -15.12 -9.48
N ARG A 84 7.28 -15.63 -8.25
CA ARG A 84 7.83 -16.95 -7.92
C ARG A 84 6.82 -18.09 -8.09
N TYR A 85 5.56 -17.87 -7.76
CA TYR A 85 4.58 -18.95 -7.63
C TYR A 85 3.42 -18.90 -8.63
N LEU A 86 3.09 -17.74 -9.18
CA LEU A 86 1.85 -17.57 -9.94
C LEU A 86 1.83 -18.45 -11.22
N ASN A 87 2.99 -18.65 -11.87
CA ASN A 87 3.12 -19.50 -13.05
C ASN A 87 3.04 -21.01 -12.74
N THR A 88 3.37 -21.42 -11.51
CA THR A 88 3.36 -22.84 -11.09
C THR A 88 2.08 -23.24 -10.35
N MET A 89 1.28 -22.27 -9.90
CA MET A 89 0.02 -22.52 -9.22
C MET A 89 -1.02 -23.21 -10.11
N SER A 90 -1.72 -24.18 -9.51
CA SER A 90 -2.93 -24.80 -10.04
C SER A 90 -4.13 -23.85 -9.99
N GLU A 91 -5.22 -24.20 -10.68
CA GLU A 91 -6.43 -23.37 -10.71
C GLU A 91 -7.04 -23.13 -9.32
N THR A 92 -7.06 -24.15 -8.46
CA THR A 92 -7.56 -24.05 -7.09
C THR A 92 -6.68 -23.13 -6.24
N GLN A 93 -5.35 -23.19 -6.41
CA GLN A 93 -4.41 -22.27 -5.75
C GLN A 93 -4.58 -20.83 -6.26
N LEU A 94 -4.79 -20.63 -7.56
CA LEU A 94 -5.07 -19.30 -8.11
C LEU A 94 -6.37 -18.72 -7.54
N GLN A 95 -7.42 -19.54 -7.37
CA GLN A 95 -8.67 -19.12 -6.72
C GLN A 95 -8.46 -18.75 -5.24
N GLN A 96 -7.70 -19.56 -4.50
CA GLN A 96 -7.34 -19.23 -3.11
C GLN A 96 -6.55 -17.93 -3.03
N TYR A 97 -5.58 -17.74 -3.93
CA TYR A 97 -4.79 -16.51 -4.00
C TYR A 97 -5.63 -15.28 -4.31
N ASP A 98 -6.53 -15.38 -5.30
CA ASP A 98 -7.48 -14.32 -5.67
C ASP A 98 -8.28 -13.84 -4.47
N ARG A 99 -8.84 -14.78 -3.71
CA ARG A 99 -9.58 -14.49 -2.48
C ARG A 99 -8.71 -13.79 -1.44
N ILE A 100 -7.52 -14.33 -1.15
CA ILE A 100 -6.61 -13.76 -0.14
C ILE A 100 -6.27 -12.30 -0.45
N ILE A 101 -6.04 -11.94 -1.71
CA ILE A 101 -5.58 -10.60 -2.05
C ILE A 101 -6.72 -9.61 -2.33
N ASN A 102 -7.92 -10.07 -2.71
CA ASN A 102 -9.00 -9.19 -3.18
C ASN A 102 -10.26 -9.18 -2.29
N GLU A 103 -10.50 -10.22 -1.48
CA GLU A 103 -11.66 -10.29 -0.58
C GLU A 103 -11.52 -9.39 0.67
N PRO A 104 -10.33 -9.30 1.33
CA PRO A 104 -10.15 -8.39 2.47
C PRO A 104 -10.23 -6.93 2.07
N SER A 105 -10.97 -6.14 2.83
CA SER A 105 -11.12 -4.70 2.57
C SER A 105 -9.90 -3.86 2.97
N ASN A 106 -9.07 -4.37 3.89
CA ASN A 106 -7.91 -3.68 4.42
C ASN A 106 -6.61 -4.40 4.04
N ASP A 107 -5.74 -3.70 3.32
CA ASP A 107 -4.42 -4.24 2.93
C ASP A 107 -3.56 -4.64 4.16
N TRP A 108 -3.69 -3.94 5.30
CA TRP A 108 -2.91 -4.28 6.50
C TRP A 108 -3.22 -5.67 7.04
N ASP A 109 -4.45 -6.14 6.88
CA ASP A 109 -4.86 -7.44 7.39
C ASP A 109 -4.06 -8.55 6.71
N ILE A 110 -3.88 -8.46 5.39
CA ILE A 110 -3.07 -9.39 4.59
C ILE A 110 -1.62 -9.39 5.08
N TYR A 111 -1.06 -8.21 5.36
CA TYR A 111 0.30 -8.10 5.88
C TYR A 111 0.45 -8.76 7.26
N TYR A 112 -0.50 -8.52 8.16
CA TYR A 112 -0.49 -9.12 9.50
C TYR A 112 -0.66 -10.63 9.48
N TRP A 113 -1.49 -11.16 8.57
CA TRP A 113 -1.64 -12.61 8.41
C TRP A 113 -0.38 -13.24 7.82
N ALA A 114 0.23 -12.61 6.81
CA ALA A 114 1.43 -13.09 6.16
C ALA A 114 2.66 -13.08 7.10
N THR A 115 2.75 -12.09 7.98
CA THR A 115 3.81 -11.97 9.01
C THR A 115 3.51 -12.74 10.29
N GLU A 116 2.34 -13.40 10.36
CA GLU A 116 1.85 -14.10 11.55
C GLU A 116 1.71 -13.19 12.79
N ALA A 117 1.63 -11.86 12.59
CA ALA A 117 1.36 -10.88 13.65
C ALA A 117 -0.09 -10.97 14.17
N GLN A 118 -1.01 -11.43 13.33
CA GLN A 118 -2.39 -11.75 13.70
C GLN A 118 -2.80 -13.11 13.12
N PRO A 119 -3.72 -13.85 13.78
CA PRO A 119 -4.21 -15.11 13.27
C PRO A 119 -4.95 -14.90 11.94
N THR A 120 -4.73 -15.81 10.99
CA THR A 120 -5.46 -15.80 9.72
C THR A 120 -6.88 -16.33 9.94
N PRO A 121 -7.93 -15.60 9.51
CA PRO A 121 -9.30 -16.11 9.52
C PRO A 121 -9.43 -17.43 8.75
N ASP A 122 -10.31 -18.33 9.21
CA ASP A 122 -10.47 -19.68 8.65
C ASP A 122 -10.79 -19.67 7.15
N ILE A 123 -11.51 -18.65 6.67
CA ILE A 123 -11.85 -18.48 5.25
C ILE A 123 -10.63 -18.25 4.34
N TYR A 124 -9.53 -17.77 4.90
CA TYR A 124 -8.26 -17.49 4.19
C TYR A 124 -7.16 -18.48 4.56
N GLN A 125 -7.44 -19.47 5.40
CA GLN A 125 -6.51 -20.56 5.65
C GLN A 125 -6.46 -21.51 4.46
N GLY A 126 -5.30 -22.12 4.25
CA GLY A 126 -5.07 -23.05 3.15
C GLY A 126 -3.62 -23.00 2.66
N GLU A 127 -3.33 -23.83 1.67
CA GLU A 127 -1.98 -24.03 1.12
C GLU A 127 -1.33 -22.71 0.69
N VAL A 128 -2.07 -21.85 -0.03
CA VAL A 128 -1.52 -20.57 -0.52
C VAL A 128 -1.15 -19.61 0.61
N MET A 129 -1.93 -19.57 1.70
CA MET A 129 -1.60 -18.76 2.86
C MET A 129 -0.37 -19.29 3.59
N GLU A 130 -0.22 -20.62 3.69
CA GLU A 130 0.98 -21.25 4.25
C GLU A 130 2.22 -20.93 3.41
N MET A 131 2.11 -21.01 2.08
CA MET A 131 3.15 -20.59 1.14
C MET A 131 3.52 -19.11 1.34
N LEU A 132 2.53 -18.23 1.53
CA LEU A 132 2.75 -16.79 1.74
C LEU A 132 3.47 -16.51 3.07
N LYS A 133 3.06 -17.18 4.16
CA LYS A 133 3.73 -17.08 5.47
C LYS A 133 5.18 -17.55 5.40
N GLU A 134 5.41 -18.71 4.80
CA GLU A 134 6.76 -19.24 4.62
C GLU A 134 7.62 -18.34 3.72
N PHE A 135 7.03 -17.76 2.66
CA PHE A 135 7.71 -16.78 1.83
C PHE A 135 8.09 -15.50 2.61
N THR A 136 7.24 -15.05 3.52
CA THR A 136 7.46 -13.84 4.34
C THR A 136 8.64 -14.01 5.30
N LYS A 137 8.89 -15.23 5.81
CA LYS A 137 10.03 -15.53 6.69
C LYS A 137 11.40 -15.25 6.08
N ASN A 138 11.48 -15.17 4.75
CA ASN A 138 12.68 -14.80 4.00
C ASN A 138 13.96 -15.52 4.49
N ARG A 139 13.90 -16.85 4.61
CA ARG A 139 15.01 -17.65 5.18
C ARG A 139 16.35 -17.45 4.45
N ASN A 140 16.29 -17.15 3.17
CA ASN A 140 17.46 -16.91 2.32
C ASN A 140 18.02 -15.48 2.45
N GLN A 141 17.41 -14.62 3.27
CA GLN A 141 17.76 -13.21 3.42
C GLN A 141 17.85 -12.46 2.08
N GLU A 142 16.93 -12.77 1.17
CA GLU A 142 16.84 -12.12 -0.14
C GLU A 142 16.58 -10.62 0.07
N GLN A 143 17.23 -9.77 -0.71
CA GLN A 143 16.95 -8.33 -0.69
C GLN A 143 15.59 -8.07 -1.35
N ARG A 144 14.68 -7.43 -0.61
CA ARG A 144 13.31 -7.11 -1.05
C ARG A 144 13.08 -5.61 -0.98
N LEU A 145 13.76 -4.89 -1.86
CA LEU A 145 13.73 -3.42 -1.90
C LEU A 145 12.65 -2.90 -2.85
N ASP A 146 12.47 -3.57 -3.98
CA ASP A 146 11.60 -3.11 -5.07
C ASP A 146 10.79 -4.26 -5.65
N ALA A 147 9.67 -3.93 -6.28
CA ALA A 147 8.93 -4.87 -7.11
C ALA A 147 9.78 -5.32 -8.31
N PRO A 148 9.72 -6.61 -8.70
CA PRO A 148 10.56 -7.12 -9.78
C PRO A 148 10.18 -6.51 -11.15
N SER A 149 11.14 -6.41 -12.08
CA SER A 149 10.86 -6.09 -13.49
C SER A 149 9.91 -7.13 -14.11
N LEU A 150 9.22 -6.78 -15.20
CA LEU A 150 8.27 -7.69 -15.88
C LEU A 150 8.92 -8.55 -16.98
N GLU A 151 10.21 -8.36 -17.27
CA GLU A 151 10.94 -9.06 -18.34
C GLU A 151 10.96 -10.59 -18.19
N TYR A 152 10.74 -11.12 -16.98
CA TYR A 152 10.67 -12.57 -16.77
C TYR A 152 9.46 -13.20 -17.46
N LEU A 153 8.39 -12.45 -17.70
CA LEU A 153 7.19 -12.96 -18.37
C LEU A 153 7.44 -13.25 -19.85
N GLU A 154 8.37 -12.54 -20.48
CA GLU A 154 8.71 -12.72 -21.90
C GLU A 154 9.56 -13.98 -22.14
N LYS A 155 10.27 -14.45 -21.10
CA LYS A 155 11.18 -15.60 -21.20
C LYS A 155 10.49 -16.95 -20.99
N GLU A 156 9.26 -16.94 -20.48
CA GLU A 156 8.50 -18.14 -20.11
C GLU A 156 7.35 -18.47 -21.09
N GLY A 157 7.10 -17.61 -22.08
CA GLY A 157 6.12 -17.83 -23.16
C GLY A 157 6.76 -18.36 -24.43
#